data_AF-A0A9E3QAV0-F1
#
_entry.id   AF-A0A9E3QAV0-F1
#
_cell.length_a   1.000
_cell.length_b   1.000
_cell.length_c   1.000
_cell.angle_alpha   90.00
_cell.angle_beta   90.00
_cell.angle_gamma   90.00
#
_symmetry.space_group_name_H-M   'P 1'
#
loop_
_entity.id
_entity.type
_entity.pdbx_description
1 polymer ?
#
loop_
_entity_poly.entity_id
_entity_poly.type
_entity_poly.pdbx_seq_one_letter_code
_entity_poly.pdbx_strand_id
1 'polypeptide(L)'
;MIDEHDREREHDHGEEEDQLELELDTQSQIFLEMRQQNLDLLRIAAQVAGYTGDHGPLKPGDLKQALKNIWEVYAEFYSWIDPEESGEEEDEEE
;
A
#
# COMPACT_ATOMS: atom_id res chain seq x y z
N MET A 1 42.05 21.87 40.27
CA MET A 1 41.52 20.53 40.01
C MET A 1 40.26 20.76 39.20
N ILE A 2 40.35 20.56 37.89
CA ILE A 2 39.21 20.73 36.99
C ILE A 2 38.40 19.45 37.13
N ASP A 3 37.14 19.62 37.49
CA ASP A 3 36.18 18.56 37.79
C ASP A 3 36.10 17.56 36.63
N GLU A 4 36.32 16.29 36.94
CA GLU A 4 36.33 15.16 36.01
C GLU A 4 34.91 14.57 35.82
N HIS A 5 33.88 15.35 36.15
CA HIS A 5 32.47 14.93 36.18
C HIS A 5 31.59 15.56 35.08
N ASP A 6 32.18 16.13 34.03
CA ASP A 6 31.44 16.79 32.95
C ASP A 6 31.53 16.05 31.59
N ARG A 7 31.82 14.73 31.61
CA ARG A 7 31.99 13.91 30.38
C ARG A 7 31.01 12.75 30.21
N GLU A 8 30.05 12.58 31.11
CA GLU A 8 29.10 11.45 31.06
C GLU A 8 27.74 11.80 30.43
N ARG A 9 27.55 13.00 29.88
CA ARG A 9 26.28 13.43 29.27
C ARG A 9 26.30 13.74 27.77
N GLU A 10 27.42 13.55 27.09
CA GLU A 10 27.52 13.78 25.64
C GLU A 10 27.33 12.52 24.79
N HIS A 11 27.14 11.34 25.40
CA HIS A 11 27.10 10.05 24.70
C HIS A 11 25.70 9.42 24.53
N ASP A 12 24.63 10.05 25.03
CA ASP A 12 23.26 9.51 24.99
C ASP A 12 22.40 10.14 23.88
N HIS A 13 22.68 11.39 23.50
CA HIS A 13 21.88 12.10 22.48
C HIS A 13 22.21 11.72 21.03
N GLY A 14 23.42 11.24 20.74
CA GLY A 14 23.80 10.85 19.37
C GLY A 14 23.17 9.53 18.92
N GLU A 15 22.95 8.59 19.85
CA GLU A 15 22.34 7.29 19.55
C GLU A 15 20.83 7.43 19.28
N GLU A 16 20.14 8.35 19.96
CA GLU A 16 18.72 8.66 19.71
C GLU A 16 18.51 9.38 18.36
N GLU A 17 19.38 10.33 17.99
CA GLU A 17 19.32 11.03 16.70
C GLU A 17 19.62 10.09 15.52
N ASP A 18 20.64 9.23 15.62
CA ASP A 18 20.97 8.22 14.60
C ASP A 18 19.84 7.20 14.42
N GLN A 19 19.17 6.82 15.51
CA GLN A 19 18.03 5.90 15.47
C GLN A 19 16.79 6.56 14.84
N LEU A 20 16.54 7.84 15.11
CA LEU A 20 15.52 8.64 14.43
C LEU A 20 15.80 8.80 12.94
N GLU A 21 17.05 9.05 12.54
CA GLU A 21 17.45 9.11 11.12
C GLU A 21 17.24 7.76 10.43
N LEU A 22 17.57 6.64 11.10
CA LEU A 22 17.34 5.29 10.58
C LEU A 22 15.84 4.99 10.40
N GLU A 23 15.01 5.40 11.36
CA GLU A 23 13.55 5.28 11.28
C GLU A 23 12.98 6.13 10.15
N LEU A 24 13.46 7.37 9.98
CA LEU A 24 13.04 8.26 8.89
C LEU A 24 13.46 7.74 7.51
N ASP A 25 14.65 7.15 7.39
CA ASP A 25 15.10 6.51 6.15
C ASP A 25 14.27 5.25 5.85
N THR A 26 13.98 4.44 6.87
CA THR A 26 13.10 3.27 6.74
C THR A 26 11.68 3.67 6.34
N GLN A 27 11.11 4.72 6.95
CA GLN A 27 9.80 5.26 6.57
C GLN A 27 9.79 5.83 5.15
N SER A 28 10.88 6.49 4.74
CA SER A 28 11.04 7.00 3.37
C SER A 28 11.10 5.86 2.36
N GLN A 29 11.78 4.76 2.69
CA GLN A 29 11.81 3.55 1.86
C GLN A 29 10.41 2.92 1.75
N ILE A 30 9.67 2.80 2.85
CA ILE A 30 8.28 2.30 2.85
C ILE A 30 7.39 3.15 1.94
N PHE A 31 7.50 4.49 2.03
CA PHE A 31 6.73 5.39 1.17
C PHE A 31 7.06 5.21 -0.31
N LEU A 32 8.34 5.07 -0.64
CA LEU A 32 8.80 4.86 -2.02
C LEU A 32 8.33 3.50 -2.55
N GLU A 33 8.33 2.46 -1.73
CA GLU A 33 7.85 1.14 -2.10
C GLU A 33 6.33 1.15 -2.34
N MET A 34 5.54 1.77 -1.46
CA MET A 34 4.11 1.96 -1.68
C MET A 34 3.83 2.78 -2.95
N ARG A 35 4.65 3.78 -3.24
CA ARG A 35 4.53 4.56 -4.49
C ARG A 35 4.81 3.70 -5.71
N GLN A 36 5.80 2.82 -5.64
CA GLN A 36 6.11 1.87 -6.72
C GLN A 36 4.94 0.90 -6.93
N GLN A 37 4.38 0.33 -5.87
CA GLN A 37 3.20 -0.54 -5.93
C GLN A 37 2.00 0.16 -6.57
N ASN A 38 1.75 1.43 -6.23
CA ASN A 38 0.69 2.23 -6.83
C ASN A 38 0.87 2.44 -8.35
N LEU A 39 2.12 2.65 -8.79
CA LEU A 39 2.42 2.77 -10.22
C LEU A 39 2.21 1.45 -10.97
N ASP A 40 2.54 0.33 -10.34
CA ASP A 40 2.34 -1.00 -10.92
C ASP A 40 0.85 -1.34 -11.04
N LEU A 41 0.04 -1.01 -10.03
CA LEU A 41 -1.42 -1.10 -10.07
C LEU A 41 -2.02 -0.28 -11.22
N LEU A 42 -1.58 0.97 -11.39
CA LEU A 42 -1.98 1.85 -12.48
C LEU A 42 -1.64 1.26 -13.86
N ARG A 43 -0.45 0.65 -13.98
CA ARG A 43 -0.02 -0.01 -15.22
C ARG A 43 -0.87 -1.22 -15.56
N ILE A 44 -1.20 -2.05 -14.57
CA ILE A 44 -2.09 -3.21 -14.75
C ILE A 44 -3.48 -2.75 -15.15
N ALA A 45 -4.04 -1.74 -14.47
CA ALA A 45 -5.34 -1.18 -14.82
C ALA A 45 -5.38 -0.64 -16.26
N ALA A 46 -4.32 0.05 -16.70
CA ALA A 46 -4.20 0.55 -18.06
C ALA A 46 -4.11 -0.57 -19.12
N GLN A 47 -3.46 -1.69 -18.79
CA GLN A 47 -3.41 -2.88 -19.66
C GLN A 47 -4.77 -3.58 -19.74
N VAL A 48 -5.42 -3.79 -18.60
CA VAL A 48 -6.73 -4.44 -18.51
C VAL A 48 -7.82 -3.62 -19.20
N ALA A 49 -7.78 -2.28 -19.07
CA ALA A 49 -8.68 -1.38 -19.79
C ALA A 49 -8.37 -1.28 -21.29
N GLY A 50 -7.25 -1.85 -21.76
CA GLY A 50 -6.85 -1.87 -23.17
C GLY A 50 -6.30 -0.54 -23.68
N TYR A 51 -5.85 0.36 -22.80
CA TYR A 51 -5.14 1.58 -23.20
C TYR A 51 -3.68 1.30 -23.60
N THR A 52 -3.12 0.16 -23.16
CA THR A 52 -1.76 -0.29 -23.47
C THR A 52 -1.72 -1.83 -23.57
N GLY A 53 -0.71 -2.42 -24.22
CA GLY A 53 -0.56 -3.87 -24.39
C GLY A 53 -0.83 -4.37 -25.81
N ASP A 54 -0.69 -5.67 -26.06
CA ASP A 54 -0.87 -6.30 -27.38
C ASP A 54 -2.34 -6.38 -27.84
N HIS A 55 -3.26 -5.87 -27.03
CA HIS A 55 -4.70 -5.99 -27.23
C HIS A 55 -5.24 -4.57 -27.40
N GLY A 56 -5.98 -4.31 -28.48
CA GLY A 56 -6.61 -3.01 -28.68
C GLY A 56 -7.63 -2.69 -27.56
N PRO A 57 -8.03 -1.42 -27.41
CA PRO A 57 -9.01 -1.02 -26.41
C PRO A 57 -10.26 -1.90 -26.49
N LEU A 58 -10.74 -2.34 -25.31
CA LEU A 58 -11.93 -3.18 -25.22
C LEU A 58 -13.06 -2.54 -26.00
N LYS A 59 -13.78 -3.33 -26.82
CA LYS A 59 -14.97 -2.80 -27.49
C LYS A 59 -15.95 -2.33 -26.42
N PRO A 60 -16.73 -1.26 -26.65
CA PRO A 60 -17.66 -0.73 -25.66
C PRO A 60 -18.61 -1.77 -25.05
N GLY A 61 -18.97 -2.81 -25.81
CA GLY A 61 -19.79 -3.93 -25.30
C GLY A 61 -19.05 -4.92 -24.40
N ASP A 62 -17.74 -5.05 -24.57
CA ASP A 62 -16.90 -6.01 -23.85
C ASP A 62 -16.40 -5.44 -22.52
N LEU A 63 -16.32 -4.10 -22.40
CA LEU A 63 -15.85 -3.42 -21.19
C LEU A 63 -16.70 -3.74 -19.95
N LYS A 64 -18.03 -3.75 -20.11
CA LYS A 64 -18.95 -4.05 -18.99
C LYS A 64 -18.74 -5.48 -18.47
N GLN A 65 -18.57 -6.43 -19.37
CA GLN A 65 -18.33 -7.83 -19.00
C GLN A 65 -16.94 -8.01 -18.38
N ALA A 66 -15.91 -7.35 -18.93
CA ALA A 66 -14.57 -7.38 -18.38
C ALA A 66 -14.51 -6.83 -16.94
N LEU A 67 -15.13 -5.67 -16.70
CA LEU A 67 -15.22 -5.07 -15.36
C LEU A 67 -15.98 -5.97 -14.37
N LYS A 68 -17.06 -6.64 -14.82
CA LYS A 68 -17.79 -7.61 -14.00
C LYS A 68 -16.89 -8.79 -13.60
N ASN A 69 -16.14 -9.34 -14.54
CA ASN A 69 -15.22 -10.46 -14.26
C ASN A 69 -14.11 -10.04 -13.29
N ILE A 70 -13.54 -8.85 -13.46
CA ILE A 70 -12.51 -8.32 -12.55
C ILE A 70 -13.08 -8.15 -11.14
N TRP A 71 -14.29 -7.60 -11.04
CA TRP A 71 -14.98 -7.44 -9.77
C TRP A 71 -15.24 -8.78 -9.07
N GLU A 72 -15.71 -9.80 -9.79
CA GLU A 72 -15.94 -11.14 -9.23
C GLU A 72 -14.66 -11.73 -8.62
N VAL A 73 -13.52 -11.63 -9.33
CA VAL A 73 -12.22 -12.08 -8.82
C VAL A 73 -11.79 -11.27 -7.60
N TYR A 74 -11.96 -9.95 -7.63
CA TYR A 74 -11.58 -9.08 -6.52
C TYR A 74 -12.44 -9.35 -5.27
N ALA A 75 -13.74 -9.53 -5.43
CA ALA A 75 -14.67 -9.83 -4.34
C ALA A 75 -14.37 -11.19 -3.69
N GLU A 76 -14.06 -12.22 -4.49
CA GLU A 76 -13.63 -13.51 -3.95
C GLU A 76 -12.33 -13.37 -3.15
N PHE A 77 -11.34 -12.65 -3.68
CA PHE A 77 -10.09 -12.42 -2.98
C PHE A 77 -10.28 -11.59 -1.70
N TYR A 78 -11.15 -10.58 -1.74
CA TYR A 78 -11.50 -9.77 -0.58
C TYR A 78 -12.14 -10.60 0.53
N SER A 79 -13.05 -11.52 0.18
CA SER A 79 -13.68 -12.43 1.15
C SER A 79 -12.71 -13.40 1.82
N TRP A 80 -11.56 -13.67 1.18
CA TRP A 80 -10.49 -14.48 1.79
C TRP A 80 -9.60 -13.66 2.74
N ILE A 81 -9.44 -12.36 2.48
CA ILE A 81 -8.59 -11.46 3.27
C ILE A 81 -9.34 -10.95 4.50
N ASP A 82 -10.58 -10.52 4.30
CA ASP A 82 -11.44 -9.99 5.35
C ASP A 82 -12.84 -10.63 5.26
N PRO A 83 -12.99 -11.84 5.83
CA PRO A 83 -14.26 -12.55 5.80
C PRO A 83 -15.34 -11.85 6.64
N GLU A 84 -14.97 -11.04 7.64
CA GLU A 84 -15.93 -10.33 8.51
C GLU A 84 -16.53 -9.11 7.81
N GLU A 85 -15.75 -8.36 7.00
CA GLU A 85 -16.27 -7.24 6.20
C GLU A 85 -17.01 -7.71 4.92
N SER A 86 -16.72 -8.92 4.45
CA SER A 86 -17.46 -9.54 3.34
C SER A 86 -18.82 -10.11 3.73
N GLY A 87 -19.11 -10.17 5.04
CA GLY A 87 -20.41 -10.52 5.57
C GLY A 87 -21.39 -9.41 5.25
N GLU A 88 -22.38 -9.72 4.41
CA GLU A 88 -23.60 -8.93 4.25
C GLU A 88 -24.05 -8.47 5.64
N GLU A 89 -24.09 -7.15 5.87
CA GLU A 89 -24.66 -6.55 7.07
C GLU A 89 -25.96 -7.30 7.38
N GLU A 90 -25.99 -8.06 8.48
CA GLU A 90 -27.22 -8.69 8.94
C GLU A 90 -28.24 -7.56 9.11
N ASP A 91 -29.29 -7.57 8.27
CA ASP A 91 -30.44 -6.67 8.36
C ASP A 91 -30.89 -6.56 9.83
N GLU A 92 -30.49 -5.48 10.50
CA GLU A 92 -31.07 -5.08 11.78
C GLU A 92 -32.50 -4.60 11.50
N GLU A 93 -33.45 -5.53 11.56
CA GLU A 93 -34.88 -5.23 11.68
C GLU A 93 -35.15 -4.40 12.96
N GLU A 94 -35.35 -3.08 12.84
CA GLU A 94 -36.22 -2.28 13.72
C GLU A 94 -37.06 -1.25 12.94
#